data_AF-A0A534W801-F1
#
_entry.id   AF-A0A534W801-F1
#
_cell.length_a   1.000
_cell.length_b   1.000
_cell.length_c   1.000
_cell.angle_alpha   90.00
_cell.angle_beta   90.00
_cell.angle_gamma   90.00
#
_symmetry.space_group_name_H-M   'P 1'
#
loop_
_entity.id
_entity.type
_entity.pdbx_description
1 polymer ?
#
loop_
_entity_poly.entity_id
_entity_poly.type
_entity_poly.pdbx_seq_one_letter_code
_entity_poly.pdbx_strand_id
1 'polypeptide(L)'
;MDTTVATPRERGYLGSAFRLTLDMIDEKGWRAAIRAQAPPETARMMDKPPGALSWIPAARLEDLEELIARQGGREAAVELGILAGRNLGGSIVKPVIKLALTLFGATPDALYANLDRLYSMVTRGLHFAWRDTQRKSGVIEAQFDGPGVRASLFDVT
;
A
#
# COMPACT_ATOMS: atom_id res chain seq x y z
N MET A 1 -19.78 -13.85 2.87
CA MET A 1 -20.28 -12.56 2.36
C MET A 1 -19.11 -11.89 1.68
N ASP A 2 -19.30 -11.60 0.41
CA ASP A 2 -18.29 -11.42 -0.62
C ASP A 2 -18.24 -9.90 -0.90
N THR A 3 -17.52 -9.16 -0.05
CA THR A 3 -17.58 -7.70 -0.03
C THR A 3 -16.31 -7.12 -0.63
N THR A 4 -16.46 -6.38 -1.72
CA THR A 4 -15.42 -5.51 -2.30
C THR A 4 -15.03 -4.35 -1.38
N VAL A 5 -15.77 -4.18 -0.28
CA VAL A 5 -15.56 -3.18 0.75
C VAL A 5 -15.09 -3.87 2.03
N ALA A 6 -14.00 -3.39 2.62
CA ALA A 6 -13.54 -3.84 3.92
C ALA A 6 -14.42 -3.32 5.05
N THR A 7 -14.70 -4.18 6.01
CA THR A 7 -15.28 -3.77 7.29
C THR A 7 -14.28 -2.91 8.08
N PRO A 8 -14.73 -2.11 9.07
CA PRO A 8 -13.84 -1.25 9.85
C PRO A 8 -12.74 -1.98 10.65
N ARG A 9 -12.93 -3.27 10.93
CA ARG A 9 -11.99 -4.09 11.72
C ARG A 9 -11.01 -4.88 10.87
N GLU A 10 -11.19 -4.91 9.55
CA GLU A 10 -10.31 -5.62 8.64
C GLU A 10 -9.13 -4.75 8.21
N ARG A 11 -7.99 -5.41 7.98
CA ARG A 11 -6.88 -4.85 7.23
C ARG A 11 -7.35 -4.40 5.86
N GLY A 12 -6.87 -3.25 5.42
CA GLY A 12 -7.34 -2.69 4.17
C GLY A 12 -6.55 -1.51 3.66
N TYR A 13 -6.79 -1.21 2.39
CA TYR A 13 -6.20 -0.09 1.67
C TYR A 13 -7.33 0.73 1.05
N LEU A 14 -7.05 1.99 0.70
CA LEU A 14 -7.95 2.71 -0.19
C LEU A 14 -7.90 2.10 -1.59
N GLY A 15 -9.05 2.07 -2.27
CA GLY A 15 -9.18 1.53 -3.62
C GLY A 15 -8.32 2.26 -4.66
N SER A 16 -7.83 3.46 -4.37
CA SER A 16 -6.82 4.15 -5.17
C SER A 16 -5.52 3.35 -5.29
N ALA A 17 -5.11 2.60 -4.27
CA ALA A 17 -3.95 1.72 -4.34
C ALA A 17 -4.17 0.60 -5.36
N PHE A 18 -5.32 -0.06 -5.28
CA PHE A 18 -5.68 -1.12 -6.24
C PHE A 18 -5.77 -0.61 -7.67
N ARG A 19 -6.36 0.58 -7.88
CA ARG A 19 -6.44 1.21 -9.20
C ARG A 19 -5.07 1.51 -9.77
N LEU A 20 -4.19 2.10 -8.98
CA LEU A 20 -2.80 2.36 -9.38
C LEU A 20 -2.06 1.09 -9.75
N THR A 21 -2.24 0.02 -8.98
CA THR A 21 -1.66 -1.29 -9.28
C THR A 21 -2.22 -1.84 -10.59
N LEU A 22 -3.52 -1.69 -10.84
CA LEU A 22 -4.16 -2.11 -12.08
C LEU A 22 -3.68 -1.29 -13.29
N ASP A 23 -3.48 0.03 -13.13
CA ASP A 23 -2.94 0.90 -14.17
C ASP A 23 -1.53 0.43 -14.58
N MET A 24 -0.66 0.11 -13.61
CA MET A 24 0.66 -0.48 -13.89
C MET A 24 0.54 -1.82 -14.63
N ILE A 25 -0.38 -2.70 -14.22
CA ILE A 25 -0.63 -3.99 -14.89
C ILE A 25 -1.05 -3.77 -16.36
N ASP A 26 -1.90 -2.77 -16.61
CA ASP A 26 -2.37 -2.41 -17.94
C ASP A 26 -1.25 -1.84 -18.81
N GLU A 27 -0.44 -0.91 -18.27
CA GLU A 27 0.71 -0.32 -18.95
C GLU A 27 1.76 -1.36 -19.35
N LYS A 28 1.96 -2.40 -18.51
CA LYS A 28 2.89 -3.51 -18.81
C LYS A 28 2.29 -4.54 -19.78
N GLY A 29 1.01 -4.43 -20.14
CA GLY A 29 0.30 -5.40 -20.97
C GLY A 29 0.04 -6.74 -20.28
N TRP A 30 0.06 -6.77 -18.94
CA TRP A 30 -0.02 -8.01 -18.15
C TRP A 30 -1.43 -8.41 -17.73
N ARG A 31 -2.44 -7.59 -18.04
CA ARG A 31 -3.82 -7.79 -17.57
C ARG A 31 -4.36 -9.20 -17.79
N ALA A 32 -4.24 -9.74 -19.00
CA ALA A 32 -4.76 -11.07 -19.30
C ALA A 32 -4.05 -12.16 -18.47
N ALA A 33 -2.72 -12.09 -18.39
CA ALA A 33 -1.89 -13.07 -17.68
C ALA A 33 -2.12 -13.04 -16.16
N ILE A 34 -2.18 -11.84 -15.56
CA ILE A 34 -2.43 -11.67 -14.13
C ILE A 34 -3.87 -12.03 -13.79
N ARG A 35 -4.85 -11.60 -14.59
CA ARG A 35 -6.26 -11.92 -14.35
C ARG A 35 -6.54 -13.43 -14.41
N ALA A 36 -5.86 -14.17 -15.29
CA ALA A 36 -6.01 -15.62 -15.40
C ALA A 36 -5.54 -16.37 -14.13
N GLN A 37 -4.65 -15.76 -13.34
CA GLN A 37 -4.09 -16.32 -12.12
C GLN A 37 -4.70 -15.72 -10.84
N ALA A 38 -5.40 -14.59 -10.96
CA ALA A 38 -6.00 -13.90 -9.83
C ALA A 38 -7.12 -14.73 -9.20
N PRO A 39 -7.21 -14.76 -7.85
CA PRO A 39 -8.36 -15.32 -7.16
C PRO A 39 -9.68 -14.69 -7.66
N PRO A 40 -10.81 -15.44 -7.64
CA PRO A 40 -12.05 -14.98 -8.25
C PRO A 40 -12.51 -13.58 -7.80
N GLU A 41 -12.37 -13.25 -6.52
CA GLU A 41 -12.75 -11.93 -5.99
C GLU A 41 -11.87 -10.81 -6.53
N THR A 42 -10.56 -11.05 -6.61
CA THR A 42 -9.58 -10.10 -7.15
C THR A 42 -9.79 -9.92 -8.65
N ALA A 43 -10.03 -10.99 -9.41
CA ALA A 43 -10.37 -10.92 -10.83
C ALA A 43 -11.64 -10.08 -11.08
N ARG A 44 -12.68 -10.24 -10.25
CA ARG A 44 -13.88 -9.39 -10.31
C ARG A 44 -13.57 -7.92 -10.06
N MET A 45 -12.69 -7.61 -9.11
CA MET A 45 -12.25 -6.25 -8.84
C MET A 45 -11.37 -5.68 -9.97
N MET A 46 -10.59 -6.51 -10.67
CA MET A 46 -9.90 -6.08 -11.89
C MET A 46 -10.90 -5.67 -12.96
N ASP A 47 -11.95 -6.47 -13.18
CA ASP A 47 -12.99 -6.19 -14.18
C ASP A 47 -13.85 -4.97 -13.82
N LYS A 48 -14.11 -4.77 -12.52
CA LYS A 48 -14.86 -3.62 -11.99
C LYS A 48 -14.09 -2.99 -10.82
N PRO A 49 -13.17 -2.05 -11.11
CA PRO A 49 -12.30 -1.47 -10.09
C PRO A 49 -13.06 -0.74 -8.97
N PRO A 50 -12.63 -0.89 -7.70
CA PRO A 50 -13.26 -0.24 -6.55
C PRO A 50 -13.16 1.28 -6.65
N GLY A 51 -14.01 2.02 -5.93
CA GLY A 51 -13.89 3.48 -5.85
C GLY A 51 -12.56 3.90 -5.23
N ALA A 52 -11.99 5.03 -5.68
CA ALA A 52 -10.67 5.48 -5.21
C ALA A 52 -10.61 5.69 -3.69
N LEU A 53 -11.72 6.12 -3.07
CA LEU A 53 -11.83 6.38 -1.64
C LEU A 53 -12.54 5.25 -0.86
N SER A 54 -12.90 4.15 -1.52
CA SER A 54 -13.50 3.01 -0.81
C SER A 54 -12.42 2.18 -0.15
N TRP A 55 -12.64 1.77 1.10
CA TRP A 55 -11.78 0.81 1.79
C TRP A 55 -12.00 -0.59 1.23
N ILE A 56 -10.92 -1.25 0.80
CA ILE A 56 -10.95 -2.62 0.27
C ILE A 56 -10.20 -3.58 1.19
N PRO A 57 -10.53 -4.88 1.21
CA PRO A 57 -9.78 -5.86 1.99
C PRO A 57 -8.33 -5.96 1.50
N ALA A 58 -7.37 -6.00 2.44
CA ALA A 58 -5.93 -6.04 2.14
C ALA A 58 -5.54 -7.16 1.16
N ALA A 59 -6.14 -8.34 1.36
CA ALA A 59 -5.91 -9.51 0.52
C ALA A 59 -6.10 -9.24 -0.99
N ARG A 60 -6.99 -8.31 -1.36
CA ARG A 60 -7.27 -8.01 -2.77
C ARG A 60 -6.13 -7.26 -3.45
N LEU A 61 -5.48 -6.35 -2.73
CA LEU A 61 -4.28 -5.66 -3.23
C LEU A 61 -3.08 -6.61 -3.22
N GLU A 62 -2.90 -7.37 -2.14
CA GLU A 62 -1.79 -8.31 -1.96
C GLU A 62 -1.79 -9.42 -3.02
N ASP A 63 -2.97 -9.88 -3.45
CA ASP A 63 -3.08 -10.80 -4.58
C ASP A 63 -2.43 -10.23 -5.85
N LEU A 64 -2.66 -8.94 -6.15
CA LEU A 64 -2.05 -8.30 -7.32
C LEU A 64 -0.56 -8.06 -7.12
N GLU A 65 -0.12 -7.65 -5.93
CA GLU A 65 1.29 -7.42 -5.62
C GLU A 65 2.12 -8.70 -5.78
N GLU A 66 1.62 -9.84 -5.27
CA GLU A 66 2.26 -11.14 -5.47
C GLU A 66 2.29 -11.56 -6.94
N LEU A 67 1.20 -11.35 -7.69
CA LEU A 67 1.16 -11.69 -9.11
C LEU A 67 2.08 -10.82 -9.94
N ILE A 68 2.23 -9.53 -9.60
CA ILE A 68 3.20 -8.62 -10.20
C ILE A 68 4.62 -9.10 -9.91
N ALA A 69 4.93 -9.44 -8.66
CA ALA A 69 6.24 -9.95 -8.29
C ALA A 69 6.58 -11.25 -9.02
N ARG A 70 5.61 -12.17 -9.19
CA ARG A 70 5.79 -13.40 -9.97
C ARG A 70 5.95 -13.15 -11.47
N GLN A 71 5.20 -12.20 -12.03
CA GLN A 71 5.20 -11.90 -13.47
C GLN A 71 6.43 -11.11 -13.92
N GLY A 72 6.84 -10.13 -13.11
CA GLY A 72 7.86 -9.14 -13.44
C GLY A 72 9.12 -9.18 -12.57
N GLY A 73 9.20 -10.10 -11.62
CA GLY A 73 10.31 -10.20 -10.68
C GLY A 73 10.31 -9.10 -9.61
N ARG A 74 11.40 -9.06 -8.85
CA ARG A 74 11.63 -8.11 -7.75
C ARG A 74 11.57 -6.66 -8.23
N GLU A 75 12.08 -6.37 -9.41
CA GLU A 75 12.12 -5.02 -9.98
C GLU A 75 10.71 -4.45 -10.18
N ALA A 76 9.75 -5.28 -10.59
CA ALA A 76 8.36 -4.86 -10.73
C ALA A 76 7.71 -4.55 -9.38
N ALA A 77 8.01 -5.32 -8.34
CA ALA A 77 7.55 -5.02 -6.98
C ALA A 77 8.14 -3.71 -6.46
N VAL A 78 9.43 -3.45 -6.70
CA VAL A 78 10.09 -2.17 -6.34
C VAL A 78 9.49 -1.00 -7.11
N GLU A 79 9.26 -1.16 -8.42
CA GLU A 79 8.62 -0.15 -9.27
C GLU A 79 7.23 0.21 -8.75
N LEU A 80 6.42 -0.80 -8.39
CA LEU A 80 5.10 -0.59 -7.80
C LEU A 80 5.18 0.19 -6.48
N GLY A 81 6.10 -0.16 -5.58
CA GLY A 81 6.32 0.56 -4.33
C GLY A 81 6.69 2.03 -4.54
N ILE A 82 7.56 2.31 -5.51
CA ILE A 82 7.92 3.69 -5.89
C ILE A 82 6.71 4.44 -6.47
N LEU A 83 5.93 3.78 -7.33
CA LEU A 83 4.72 4.36 -7.95
C LEU A 83 3.67 4.69 -6.87
N ALA A 84 3.43 3.77 -5.94
CA ALA A 84 2.53 3.98 -4.81
C ALA A 84 3.00 5.13 -3.92
N GLY A 85 4.29 5.18 -3.59
CA GLY A 85 4.88 6.28 -2.82
C GLY A 85 4.72 7.65 -3.49
N ARG A 86 4.88 7.72 -4.82
CA ARG A 86 4.71 8.97 -5.59
C ARG A 86 3.25 9.41 -5.69
N ASN A 87 2.33 8.49 -5.95
CA ASN A 87 0.93 8.84 -6.24
C ASN A 87 0.06 8.91 -4.97
N LEU A 88 0.09 7.89 -4.12
CA LEU A 88 -0.72 7.86 -2.89
C LEU A 88 -0.08 8.75 -1.83
N GLY A 89 1.24 8.61 -1.67
CA GLY A 89 2.03 9.50 -0.82
C GLY A 89 1.95 10.95 -1.31
N GLY A 90 1.96 11.20 -2.63
CA GLY A 90 1.93 12.53 -3.20
C GLY A 90 0.59 13.26 -3.18
N SER A 91 -0.54 12.54 -3.24
CA SER A 91 -1.87 13.15 -3.34
C SER A 91 -2.58 13.32 -1.99
N ILE A 92 -2.53 12.31 -1.12
CA ILE A 92 -3.25 12.31 0.17
C ILE A 92 -2.30 12.63 1.32
N VAL A 93 -1.11 12.02 1.33
CA VAL A 93 -0.21 12.11 2.49
C VAL A 93 0.66 13.38 2.45
N LYS A 94 1.11 13.80 1.27
CA LYS A 94 2.01 14.95 1.06
C LYS A 94 1.46 16.27 1.60
N PRO A 95 0.17 16.63 1.43
CA PRO A 95 -0.37 17.84 2.06
C PRO A 95 -0.22 17.81 3.59
N VAL A 96 -0.45 16.66 4.21
CA VAL A 96 -0.36 16.51 5.67
C VAL A 96 1.09 16.49 6.14
N ILE A 97 1.99 15.86 5.38
CA ILE A 97 3.45 15.96 5.60
C ILE A 97 3.90 17.41 5.53
N LYS A 98 3.51 18.15 4.49
CA LYS A 98 3.90 19.56 4.32
C LYS A 98 3.41 20.42 5.48
N LEU A 99 2.19 20.19 5.94
CA LEU A 99 1.64 20.87 7.12
C LEU A 99 2.44 20.54 8.38
N ALA A 100 2.75 19.26 8.62
CA ALA A 100 3.55 18.83 9.77
C ALA A 100 4.96 19.45 9.76
N LEU A 101 5.65 19.46 8.62
CA LEU A 101 6.96 20.09 8.48
C LEU A 101 6.91 21.61 8.68
N THR A 102 5.81 22.26 8.27
CA THR A 102 5.59 23.70 8.51
C THR A 102 5.40 24.01 9.99
N LEU A 103 4.63 23.18 10.71
CA LEU A 103 4.27 23.41 12.11
C LEU A 103 5.37 22.98 13.09
N PHE A 104 6.08 21.90 12.79
CA PHE A 104 7.01 21.24 13.73
C PHE A 104 8.48 21.30 13.26
N GLY A 105 8.75 21.93 12.13
CA GLY A 105 10.08 22.03 11.53
C GLY A 105 10.43 20.87 10.60
N ALA A 106 11.40 21.11 9.71
CA ALA A 106 11.84 20.13 8.70
C ALA A 106 12.90 19.17 9.25
N THR A 107 12.54 18.34 10.22
CA THR A 107 13.44 17.32 10.80
C THR A 107 12.95 15.90 10.47
N PRO A 108 13.86 14.90 10.43
CA PRO A 108 13.48 13.49 10.31
C PRO A 108 12.45 13.08 11.37
N ASP A 109 12.60 13.52 12.61
CA ASP A 109 11.67 13.19 13.69
C ASP A 109 10.27 13.76 13.45
N ALA A 110 10.15 15.00 12.97
CA ALA A 110 8.86 15.61 12.66
C ALA A 110 8.09 14.81 11.59
N LEU A 111 8.80 14.19 10.65
CA LEU A 111 8.21 13.35 9.61
C LEU A 111 7.97 11.91 10.10
N TYR A 112 9.05 11.23 10.53
CA TYR A 112 9.05 9.80 10.76
C TYR A 112 8.32 9.37 12.03
N ALA A 113 8.34 10.20 13.09
CA ALA A 113 7.53 9.94 14.28
C ALA A 113 6.02 10.04 14.02
N ASN A 114 5.61 10.62 12.89
CA ASN A 114 4.22 10.78 12.50
C ASN A 114 3.77 9.77 11.43
N LEU A 115 4.62 8.85 10.97
CA LEU A 115 4.29 7.95 9.86
C LEU A 115 3.02 7.15 10.10
N ASP A 116 2.86 6.57 11.28
CA ASP A 116 1.67 5.78 11.64
C ASP A 116 0.37 6.59 11.44
N ARG A 117 0.32 7.78 12.04
CA ARG A 117 -0.80 8.73 11.93
C ARG A 117 -1.05 9.19 10.51
N LEU A 118 0.01 9.36 9.71
CA LEU A 118 -0.08 9.82 8.33
C LEU A 118 -0.61 8.72 7.41
N TYR A 119 -0.10 7.50 7.57
CA TYR A 119 -0.46 6.37 6.71
C TYR A 119 -1.76 5.68 7.12
N SER A 120 -2.26 5.87 8.35
CA SER A 120 -3.58 5.39 8.77
C SER A 120 -4.74 5.99 7.95
N MET A 121 -4.51 7.11 7.23
CA MET A 121 -5.48 7.70 6.30
C MET A 121 -5.68 6.85 5.04
N VAL A 122 -4.69 6.02 4.68
CA VAL A 122 -4.66 5.26 3.43
C VAL A 122 -4.49 3.75 3.63
N THR A 123 -4.21 3.31 4.87
CA THR A 123 -4.02 1.91 5.27
C THR A 123 -4.75 1.60 6.59
N ARG A 124 -5.12 0.34 6.80
CA ARG A 124 -5.65 -0.22 8.05
C ARG A 124 -4.89 -1.49 8.40
N GLY A 125 -4.46 -1.61 9.65
CA GLY A 125 -3.68 -2.75 10.15
C GLY A 125 -2.25 -2.80 9.57
N LEU A 126 -1.72 -1.64 9.19
CA LEU A 126 -0.29 -1.41 8.96
C LEU A 126 0.13 -0.25 9.86
N HIS A 127 1.10 -0.51 10.72
CA HIS A 127 1.60 0.40 11.73
C HIS A 127 3.07 0.69 11.52
N PHE A 128 3.47 1.92 11.84
CA PHE A 128 4.87 2.36 11.69
C PHE A 128 5.44 2.87 13.01
N ALA A 129 6.66 2.48 13.33
CA ALA A 129 7.41 3.04 14.45
C ALA A 129 8.77 3.57 13.97
N TRP A 130 9.14 4.76 14.42
CA TRP A 130 10.46 5.36 14.20
C TRP A 130 11.33 5.17 15.44
N ARG A 131 12.47 4.51 15.29
CA ARG A 131 13.43 4.24 16.37
C ARG A 131 14.82 4.78 16.06
N ASP A 132 15.63 4.90 17.11
CA ASP A 132 17.04 5.30 17.08
C ASP A 132 17.28 6.74 16.56
N THR A 133 16.41 7.66 16.99
CA THR A 133 16.36 9.07 16.54
C THR A 133 17.60 9.91 16.87
N GLN A 134 18.49 9.41 17.73
CA GLN A 134 19.66 10.15 18.22
C GLN A 134 20.83 10.23 17.21
N ARG A 135 20.67 9.68 16.00
CA ARG A 135 21.69 9.70 14.93
C ARG A 135 21.11 10.33 13.65
N LYS A 136 21.97 10.65 12.67
CA LYS A 136 21.55 11.05 11.30
C LYS A 136 20.91 9.89 10.50
N SER A 137 20.48 8.85 11.20
CA SER A 137 19.95 7.59 10.70
C SER A 137 18.99 7.06 11.75
N GLY A 138 18.03 6.25 11.35
CA GLY A 138 17.19 5.51 12.29
C GLY A 138 16.46 4.39 11.56
N VAL A 139 15.60 3.70 12.29
CA VAL A 139 14.91 2.51 11.82
C VAL A 139 13.43 2.80 11.74
N ILE A 140 12.82 2.50 10.59
CA ILE A 140 11.37 2.43 10.46
C ILE A 140 10.98 0.96 10.61
N GLU A 141 10.27 0.64 11.68
CA GLU A 141 9.62 -0.66 11.84
C GLU A 141 8.22 -0.59 11.24
N ALA A 142 7.89 -1.55 10.38
CA ALA A 142 6.56 -1.74 9.85
C ALA A 142 5.95 -2.99 10.47
N GLN A 143 4.77 -2.86 11.08
CA GLN A 143 4.04 -3.96 11.69
C GLN A 143 2.68 -4.13 10.99
N PHE A 144 2.37 -5.35 10.59
CA PHE A 144 1.08 -5.70 10.02
C PHE A 144 0.24 -6.44 11.06
N ASP A 145 -0.91 -5.87 11.43
CA ASP A 145 -1.79 -6.40 12.48
C ASP A 145 -3.12 -6.88 11.91
N GLY A 146 -3.53 -8.09 12.32
CA GLY A 146 -4.80 -8.70 11.93
C GLY A 146 -4.61 -10.09 11.29
N PRO A 147 -5.71 -10.78 10.95
CA PRO A 147 -5.64 -12.09 10.32
C PRO A 147 -5.11 -12.00 8.87
N GLY A 148 -4.53 -13.09 8.38
CA GLY A 148 -4.16 -13.22 6.96
C GLY A 148 -2.96 -12.38 6.53
N VAL A 149 -2.07 -12.01 7.46
CA VAL A 149 -0.77 -11.39 7.11
C VAL A 149 0.06 -12.41 6.35
N ARG A 150 0.48 -12.04 5.14
CA ARG A 150 1.21 -12.93 4.23
C ARG A 150 2.72 -12.81 4.45
N ALA A 151 3.44 -13.91 4.24
CA ALA A 151 4.90 -13.92 4.30
C ALA A 151 5.53 -13.00 3.23
N SER A 152 4.87 -12.87 2.07
CA SER A 152 5.27 -11.99 0.96
C SER A 152 5.39 -10.52 1.35
N LEU A 153 4.75 -10.07 2.44
CA LEU A 153 4.88 -8.71 2.96
C LEU A 153 6.24 -8.43 3.62
N PHE A 154 6.97 -9.48 3.98
CA PHE A 154 8.28 -9.39 4.64
C PHE A 154 9.42 -9.85 3.74
N ASP A 155 9.11 -10.45 2.59
CA ASP A 155 10.11 -11.04 1.72
C ASP A 155 10.69 -9.98 0.78
N VAL A 156 12.01 -9.81 0.84
CA VAL A 156 12.75 -8.79 0.07
C VAL A 156 13.60 -9.43 -1.05
N THR A 157 13.34 -10.71 -1.33
CA THR A 157 14.09 -11.54 -2.28
C THR A 157 13.99 -11.07 -3.72
#